data_AF-A0AAV5I4V2-F1
#
_entry.id   AF-A0AAV5I4V2-F1
#
_cell.length_a   1.000
_cell.length_b   1.000
_cell.length_c   1.000
_cell.angle_alpha   90.00
_cell.angle_beta   90.00
_cell.angle_gamma   90.00
#
_symmetry.space_group_name_H-M   'P 1'
#
loop_
_entity.id
_entity.type
_entity.pdbx_description
1 polymer ?
#
loop_
_entity_poly.entity_id
_entity_poly.type
_entity_poly.pdbx_seq_one_letter_code
_entity_poly.pdbx_strand_id
1 'polypeptide(L)'
;MEEKWVRGAIVMFVLVTGWCCSYCCGCLEEERIALLNLKHSVPSPTSNFLASWGRRGDCCEWVGIECNITTKRVIKLSLNDSRVRNSGSWNLNSSLFLPFEELKSLFLIGNYIVGFIKNEGLERLSSLSNLEVLDLSYNQLNNSILSSLASLSSLKVLNLASNQMEGSLHIPELFALNELKELDLSYNNVESFMAPKGID
;
A
#
# COMPACT_ATOMS: atom_id res chain seq x y z
N MET A 1 41.96 -20.94 -57.40
CA MET A 1 42.36 -19.93 -56.40
C MET A 1 41.09 -19.55 -55.65
N GLU A 2 41.03 -19.98 -54.39
CA GLU A 2 40.13 -19.39 -53.38
C GLU A 2 40.43 -17.87 -53.29
N GLU A 3 39.48 -17.00 -52.95
CA GLU A 3 39.21 -16.68 -51.55
C GLU A 3 37.75 -16.26 -51.32
N LYS A 4 37.25 -16.76 -50.19
CA LYS A 4 35.92 -16.57 -49.65
C LYS A 4 35.86 -15.20 -48.97
N TRP A 5 34.92 -14.34 -49.35
CA TRP A 5 34.61 -13.15 -48.57
C TRP A 5 33.90 -13.58 -47.28
N VAL A 6 34.66 -13.58 -46.19
CA VAL A 6 34.18 -13.81 -44.84
C VAL A 6 33.23 -12.68 -44.45
N ARG A 7 32.03 -13.05 -44.00
CA ARG A 7 31.04 -12.18 -43.38
C ARG A 7 31.63 -11.52 -42.13
N GLY A 8 31.96 -10.23 -42.21
CA GLY A 8 32.29 -9.42 -41.03
C GLY A 8 31.00 -8.87 -40.41
N ALA A 9 30.32 -9.66 -39.57
CA ALA A 9 29.35 -9.09 -38.65
C ALA A 9 30.16 -8.37 -37.56
N ILE A 10 30.11 -7.04 -37.54
CA ILE A 10 30.61 -6.26 -36.40
C ILE A 10 29.62 -6.52 -35.26
N VAL A 11 29.91 -7.55 -34.47
CA VAL A 11 29.27 -7.72 -33.16
C VAL A 11 29.84 -6.60 -32.31
N MET A 12 29.08 -5.50 -32.21
CA MET A 12 29.28 -4.53 -31.14
C MET A 12 29.01 -5.28 -29.84
N PHE A 13 30.06 -5.84 -29.26
CA PHE A 13 30.08 -6.12 -27.84
C PHE A 13 29.92 -4.75 -27.17
N VAL A 14 28.67 -4.38 -26.90
CA VAL A 14 28.40 -3.50 -25.78
C VAL A 14 28.92 -4.30 -24.61
N LEU A 15 30.18 -4.06 -24.24
CA LEU A 15 30.61 -4.24 -22.88
C LEU A 15 29.65 -3.33 -22.12
N VAL A 16 28.55 -3.91 -21.66
CA VAL A 16 27.91 -3.47 -20.44
C VAL A 16 29.00 -3.70 -19.41
N THR A 17 29.97 -2.79 -19.38
CA THR A 17 30.73 -2.53 -18.19
C THR A 17 29.62 -2.27 -17.21
N GLY A 18 29.38 -3.29 -16.39
CA GLY A 18 28.52 -3.16 -15.25
C GLY A 18 29.16 -2.05 -14.45
N TRP A 19 28.75 -0.81 -14.71
CA TRP A 19 28.31 0.06 -13.64
C TRP A 19 27.08 -0.61 -13.03
N CYS A 20 27.30 -1.80 -12.47
CA CYS A 20 26.70 -2.14 -11.20
C CYS A 20 27.13 -0.96 -10.34
N CYS A 21 26.19 -0.04 -10.17
CA CYS A 21 26.38 1.12 -9.35
C CYS A 21 26.91 0.56 -8.03
N SER A 22 28.13 0.92 -7.61
CA SER A 22 28.64 0.63 -6.26
C SER A 22 27.82 1.33 -5.15
N TYR A 23 26.58 1.72 -5.49
CA TYR A 23 25.58 2.52 -4.79
C TYR A 23 24.12 2.14 -5.15
N CYS A 24 23.84 1.08 -5.92
CA CYS A 24 22.44 0.61 -6.15
C CYS A 24 22.10 -0.63 -5.32
N CYS A 25 22.08 -0.48 -4.00
CA CYS A 25 21.40 -1.42 -3.10
C CYS A 25 20.06 -0.86 -2.65
N GLY A 26 19.27 -0.32 -3.60
CA GLY A 26 17.92 0.14 -3.34
C GLY A 26 16.92 -1.00 -3.15
N CYS A 27 15.70 -0.68 -2.70
CA CYS A 27 14.53 -1.49 -3.03
C CYS A 27 14.39 -1.67 -4.55
N LEU A 28 13.56 -2.64 -4.98
CA LEU A 28 13.33 -2.89 -6.40
C LEU A 28 12.83 -1.63 -7.13
N GLU A 29 13.29 -1.44 -8.37
CA GLU A 29 13.06 -0.20 -9.13
C GLU A 29 11.56 0.03 -9.39
N GLU A 30 10.80 -1.03 -9.62
CA GLU A 30 9.34 -0.99 -9.75
C GLU A 30 8.65 -0.49 -8.47
N GLU A 31 9.09 -0.93 -7.29
CA GLU A 31 8.56 -0.48 -6.00
C GLU A 31 8.99 0.97 -5.75
N ARG A 32 10.22 1.33 -6.09
CA ARG A 32 10.70 2.71 -6.01
C ARG A 32 9.83 3.66 -6.86
N ILE A 33 9.53 3.27 -8.11
CA ILE A 33 8.65 4.03 -9.00
C ILE A 33 7.23 4.11 -8.41
N ALA A 34 6.71 2.99 -7.87
CA ALA A 34 5.41 2.96 -7.23
C ALA A 34 5.33 3.92 -6.02
N LEU A 35 6.36 3.99 -5.19
CA LEU A 35 6.45 4.95 -4.09
C LEU A 35 6.45 6.39 -4.58
N LEU A 36 7.16 6.70 -5.67
CA LEU A 36 7.16 8.05 -6.24
C LEU A 36 5.79 8.40 -6.84
N ASN A 37 5.10 7.44 -7.45
CA ASN A 37 3.72 7.62 -7.91
C ASN A 37 2.75 7.85 -6.74
N LEU A 38 2.89 7.08 -5.65
CA LEU A 38 2.15 7.28 -4.41
C LEU A 38 2.36 8.70 -3.88
N LYS A 39 3.61 9.16 -3.79
CA LYS A 39 3.96 10.52 -3.36
C LYS A 39 3.26 11.59 -4.22
N HIS A 40 3.21 11.42 -5.54
CA HIS A 40 2.52 12.36 -6.42
C HIS A 40 0.99 12.29 -6.33
N SER A 41 0.45 11.15 -5.89
CA SER A 41 -1.00 10.96 -5.72
C SER A 41 -1.57 11.62 -4.46
N VAL A 42 -0.72 11.95 -3.47
CA VAL A 42 -1.16 12.56 -2.20
C VAL A 42 -1.62 14.00 -2.44
N PRO A 43 -2.89 14.33 -2.18
CA PRO A 43 -3.39 15.70 -2.33
C PRO A 43 -2.96 16.59 -1.17
N SER A 44 -2.40 17.76 -1.50
CA SER A 44 -1.88 18.74 -0.52
C SER A 44 -0.92 18.11 0.51
N PRO A 45 0.23 17.56 0.06
CA PRO A 45 1.15 16.82 0.91
C PRO A 45 1.79 17.69 1.99
N THR A 46 2.04 17.12 3.17
CA THR A 46 2.85 17.78 4.21
C THR A 46 4.32 17.83 3.78
N SER A 47 5.01 18.93 4.11
CA SER A 47 6.39 19.14 3.70
C SER A 47 7.39 18.18 4.34
N ASN A 48 7.08 17.61 5.50
CA ASN A 48 8.07 16.93 6.34
C ASN A 48 8.17 15.43 6.05
N PHE A 49 7.05 14.74 5.85
CA PHE A 49 7.03 13.29 5.68
C PHE A 49 7.61 12.87 4.32
N LEU A 50 7.10 13.47 3.25
CA LEU A 50 7.46 13.13 1.87
C LEU A 50 8.79 13.75 1.40
N ALA A 51 9.45 14.57 2.22
CA ALA A 51 10.73 15.18 1.87
C ALA A 51 11.89 14.19 1.80
N SER A 52 11.79 13.04 2.48
CA SER A 52 12.79 11.97 2.39
C SER A 52 12.69 11.19 1.06
N TRP A 53 11.48 11.07 0.51
CA TRP A 53 11.21 10.29 -0.70
C TRP A 53 11.73 11.00 -1.97
N GLY A 54 12.41 10.25 -2.84
CA GLY A 54 12.92 10.76 -4.13
C GLY A 54 14.27 11.47 -4.06
N ARG A 55 14.96 11.48 -2.91
CA ARG A 55 16.40 11.75 -2.86
C ARG A 55 17.13 10.61 -3.58
N ARG A 56 18.30 10.88 -4.19
CA ARG A 56 19.20 9.79 -4.65
C ARG A 56 19.47 8.89 -3.44
N GLY A 57 19.24 7.59 -3.55
CA GLY A 57 19.46 6.64 -2.46
C GLY A 57 18.49 5.46 -2.47
N ASP A 58 18.75 4.52 -1.56
CA ASP A 58 17.91 3.34 -1.33
C ASP A 58 16.56 3.76 -0.73
N CYS A 59 15.45 3.31 -1.34
CA CYS A 59 14.12 3.62 -0.83
C CYS A 59 13.80 2.93 0.50
N CYS A 60 14.55 1.87 0.87
CA CYS A 60 14.46 1.23 2.18
C CYS A 60 14.98 2.12 3.31
N GLU A 61 15.68 3.22 2.99
CA GLU A 61 16.08 4.25 3.96
C GLU A 61 15.06 5.38 4.07
N TRP A 62 14.00 5.38 3.25
CA TRP A 62 12.98 6.42 3.29
C TRP A 62 12.13 6.29 4.55
N VAL A 63 11.75 7.44 5.12
CA VAL A 63 10.89 7.47 6.31
C VAL A 63 9.57 6.77 5.96
N GLY A 64 9.18 5.84 6.82
CA GLY A 64 7.95 5.06 6.67
C GLY A 64 8.09 3.81 5.81
N ILE A 65 9.28 3.52 5.27
CA ILE A 65 9.54 2.31 4.48
C ILE A 65 10.39 1.33 5.29
N GLU A 66 10.04 0.06 5.25
CA GLU A 66 10.84 -1.04 5.77
C GLU A 66 10.89 -2.14 4.73
N CYS A 67 12.08 -2.67 4.49
CA CYS A 67 12.32 -3.70 3.48
C CYS A 67 12.81 -5.01 4.09
N ASN A 68 12.53 -6.09 3.38
CA ASN A 68 13.17 -7.37 3.61
C ASN A 68 14.65 -7.29 3.23
N ILE A 69 15.55 -7.66 4.15
CA ILE A 69 17.00 -7.55 3.93
C ILE A 69 17.52 -8.45 2.79
N THR A 70 16.82 -9.56 2.51
CA THR A 70 17.21 -10.58 1.54
C THR A 70 16.62 -10.29 0.17
N THR A 71 15.30 -10.08 0.10
CA THR A 71 14.59 -9.88 -1.18
C THR A 71 14.65 -8.43 -1.66
N LYS A 72 15.01 -7.49 -0.77
CA LYS A 72 14.97 -6.04 -1.01
C LYS A 72 13.58 -5.49 -1.33
N ARG A 73 12.53 -6.27 -1.08
CA ARG A 73 11.14 -5.85 -1.26
C ARG A 73 10.64 -5.05 -0.07
N VAL A 74 9.76 -4.10 -0.31
CA VAL A 74 9.04 -3.35 0.74
C VAL A 74 8.09 -4.31 1.46
N ILE A 75 8.27 -4.43 2.78
CA ILE A 75 7.41 -5.24 3.66
C ILE A 75 6.51 -4.39 4.55
N LYS A 76 6.87 -3.12 4.76
CA LYS A 76 6.00 -2.18 5.47
C LYS A 76 6.08 -0.80 4.85
N LEU A 77 4.90 -0.20 4.72
CA LEU A 77 4.70 1.12 4.15
C LEU A 77 3.82 1.94 5.07
N SER A 78 4.33 3.09 5.49
CA SER A 78 3.57 4.11 6.23
C SER A 78 3.47 5.37 5.38
N LEU A 79 2.25 5.91 5.31
CA LEU A 79 1.94 7.23 4.76
C LEU A 79 1.18 8.05 5.80
N ASN A 80 1.53 7.90 7.08
CA ASN A 80 0.80 8.56 8.16
C ASN A 80 0.93 10.09 8.06
N ASP A 81 -0.17 10.79 8.33
CA ASP A 81 -0.23 12.26 8.34
C ASP A 81 0.39 12.90 7.07
N SER A 82 0.18 12.26 5.92
CA SER A 82 0.85 12.62 4.67
C SER A 82 0.32 13.89 4.02
N ARG A 83 -0.83 14.41 4.47
CA ARG A 83 -1.47 15.60 3.90
C ARG A 83 -1.97 16.60 4.93
N VAL A 84 -2.07 17.85 4.50
CA VAL A 84 -2.49 18.97 5.34
C VAL A 84 -3.97 18.83 5.71
N ARG A 85 -4.31 19.14 6.97
CA ARG A 85 -5.68 19.18 7.47
C ARG A 85 -6.55 20.12 6.62
N ASN A 86 -7.82 19.79 6.44
CA ASN A 86 -8.81 20.60 5.69
C ASN A 86 -8.48 20.80 4.20
N SER A 87 -7.71 19.92 3.58
CA SER A 87 -7.37 19.98 2.15
C SER A 87 -8.41 19.31 1.22
N GLY A 88 -9.63 19.08 1.71
CA GLY A 88 -10.72 18.45 0.97
C GLY A 88 -10.75 16.91 1.04
N SER A 89 -11.79 16.32 0.46
CA SER A 89 -12.00 14.87 0.45
C SER A 89 -10.91 14.13 -0.34
N TRP A 90 -10.48 12.98 0.17
CA TRP A 90 -9.58 12.08 -0.56
C TRP A 90 -10.19 10.68 -0.70
N ASN A 91 -10.43 10.31 -1.95
CA ASN A 91 -10.74 8.94 -2.34
C ASN A 91 -9.43 8.28 -2.79
N LEU A 92 -8.91 7.35 -2.00
CA LEU A 92 -7.63 6.71 -2.27
C LEU A 92 -7.75 5.66 -3.39
N ASN A 93 -6.75 5.62 -4.28
CA ASN A 93 -6.59 4.55 -5.25
C ASN A 93 -5.75 3.42 -4.64
N SER A 94 -6.40 2.30 -4.28
CA SER A 94 -5.69 1.16 -3.69
C SER A 94 -4.80 0.43 -4.69
N SER A 95 -5.01 0.62 -6.00
CA SER A 95 -4.18 -0.02 -7.04
C SER A 95 -2.73 0.46 -6.99
N LEU A 96 -2.46 1.59 -6.34
CA LEU A 96 -1.11 2.12 -6.16
C LEU A 96 -0.24 1.25 -5.25
N PHE A 97 -0.83 0.33 -4.48
CA PHE A 97 -0.10 -0.59 -3.59
C PHE A 97 0.22 -1.95 -4.22
N LEU A 98 -0.32 -2.25 -5.41
CA LEU A 98 -0.14 -3.55 -6.07
C LEU A 98 1.32 -3.93 -6.38
N PRO A 99 2.25 -2.99 -6.64
CA PRO A 99 3.65 -3.35 -6.85
C PRO A 99 4.37 -3.93 -5.62
N PHE A 100 3.83 -3.74 -4.41
CA PHE A 100 4.44 -4.19 -3.16
C PHE A 100 3.98 -5.60 -2.78
N GLU A 101 4.38 -6.61 -3.55
CA GLU A 101 3.87 -8.00 -3.41
C GLU A 101 4.25 -8.67 -2.07
N GLU A 102 5.32 -8.23 -1.42
CA GLU A 102 5.72 -8.70 -0.08
C GLU A 102 5.20 -7.81 1.06
N LEU A 103 4.33 -6.84 0.77
CA LEU A 103 3.80 -5.91 1.78
C LEU A 103 3.04 -6.66 2.87
N LYS A 104 3.49 -6.50 4.11
CA LYS A 104 2.89 -7.08 5.32
C LYS A 104 2.12 -6.08 6.15
N SER A 105 2.53 -4.81 6.14
CA SER A 105 1.92 -3.79 6.96
C SER A 105 1.74 -2.49 6.20
N LEU A 106 0.50 -2.01 6.15
CA LEU A 106 0.12 -0.75 5.52
C LEU A 106 -0.48 0.18 6.56
N PHE A 107 0.15 1.34 6.76
CA PHE A 107 -0.29 2.37 7.69
C PHE A 107 -0.69 3.64 6.93
N LEU A 108 -1.96 4.03 7.06
CA LEU A 108 -2.58 5.18 6.39
C LEU A 108 -3.22 6.13 7.40
N ILE A 109 -2.63 6.24 8.59
CA ILE A 109 -3.18 6.96 9.75
C ILE A 109 -3.27 8.46 9.46
N GLY A 110 -4.35 9.12 9.88
CA GLY A 110 -4.37 10.59 9.92
C GLY A 110 -4.44 11.27 8.55
N ASN A 111 -4.94 10.57 7.53
CA ASN A 111 -4.93 11.05 6.14
C ASN A 111 -6.24 11.67 5.67
N TYR A 112 -7.27 11.76 6.51
CA TYR A 112 -8.58 12.30 6.11
C TYR A 112 -9.15 11.59 4.87
N ILE A 113 -8.93 10.28 4.75
CA ILE A 113 -9.46 9.45 3.67
C ILE A 113 -10.96 9.30 3.92
N VAL A 114 -11.78 9.66 2.94
CA VAL A 114 -13.26 9.53 3.02
C VAL A 114 -13.76 8.22 2.40
N GLY A 115 -12.91 7.58 1.60
CA GLY A 115 -13.22 6.33 0.92
C GLY A 115 -12.19 6.00 -0.15
N PHE A 116 -12.59 5.14 -1.08
CA PHE A 116 -11.71 4.62 -2.12
C PHE A 116 -12.34 4.82 -3.51
N ILE A 117 -11.50 4.84 -4.55
CA ILE A 117 -11.99 4.95 -5.93
C ILE A 117 -12.79 3.69 -6.30
N LYS A 118 -13.96 3.86 -6.90
CA LYS A 118 -14.83 2.75 -7.31
C LYS A 118 -14.13 1.84 -8.34
N ASN A 119 -14.19 0.52 -8.15
CA ASN A 119 -13.49 -0.52 -8.94
C ASN A 119 -11.95 -0.54 -8.77
N GLU A 120 -11.42 0.38 -7.99
CA GLU A 120 -10.01 0.49 -7.59
C GLU A 120 -9.91 0.59 -6.06
N GLY A 121 -10.91 0.01 -5.39
CA GLY A 121 -11.14 0.12 -3.96
C GLY A 121 -10.28 -0.83 -3.16
N LEU A 122 -10.60 -1.01 -1.88
CA LEU A 122 -9.85 -1.89 -0.98
C LEU A 122 -9.75 -3.32 -1.50
N GLU A 123 -10.72 -3.78 -2.30
CA GLU A 123 -10.74 -5.11 -2.89
C GLU A 123 -9.51 -5.43 -3.74
N ARG A 124 -8.83 -4.41 -4.29
CA ARG A 124 -7.59 -4.61 -5.05
C ARG A 124 -6.45 -5.14 -4.17
N LEU A 125 -6.46 -4.81 -2.89
CA LEU A 125 -5.46 -5.28 -1.94
C LEU A 125 -5.59 -6.78 -1.64
N SER A 126 -6.66 -7.46 -2.09
CA SER A 126 -6.80 -8.92 -1.97
C SER A 126 -5.70 -9.71 -2.71
N SER A 127 -5.06 -9.08 -3.70
CA SER A 127 -3.90 -9.65 -4.38
C SER A 127 -2.61 -9.62 -3.54
N LEU A 128 -2.56 -8.81 -2.48
CA LEU A 128 -1.45 -8.73 -1.54
C LEU A 128 -1.62 -9.79 -0.45
N SER A 129 -1.37 -11.05 -0.81
CA SER A 129 -1.58 -12.21 0.08
C SER A 129 -0.75 -12.21 1.37
N ASN A 130 0.27 -11.35 1.44
CA ASN A 130 1.12 -11.17 2.61
C ASN A 130 0.63 -10.06 3.55
N LEU A 131 -0.43 -9.30 3.21
CA LEU A 131 -0.87 -8.15 3.99
C LEU A 131 -1.56 -8.60 5.28
N GLU A 132 -0.88 -8.43 6.41
CA GLU A 132 -1.36 -8.89 7.73
C GLU A 132 -1.89 -7.73 8.59
N VAL A 133 -1.39 -6.52 8.38
CA VAL A 133 -1.73 -5.34 9.19
C VAL A 133 -2.20 -4.22 8.27
N LEU A 134 -3.41 -3.73 8.52
CA LEU A 134 -3.96 -2.55 7.87
C LEU A 134 -4.43 -1.56 8.94
N ASP A 135 -3.77 -0.40 9.00
CA ASP A 135 -4.16 0.68 9.88
C ASP A 135 -4.73 1.86 9.08
N LEU A 136 -6.03 2.07 9.25
CA LEU A 136 -6.84 3.14 8.66
C LEU A 136 -7.37 4.09 9.74
N SER A 137 -6.78 4.09 10.93
CA SER A 137 -7.23 4.93 12.03
C SER A 137 -7.08 6.43 11.74
N TYR A 138 -7.87 7.26 12.44
CA TYR A 138 -7.86 8.72 12.26
C TYR A 138 -8.14 9.16 10.82
N ASN A 139 -9.12 8.55 10.17
CA ASN A 139 -9.61 8.95 8.85
C ASN A 139 -11.08 9.40 8.91
N GLN A 140 -11.74 9.51 7.75
CA GLN A 140 -13.15 9.93 7.63
C GLN A 140 -13.97 8.81 6.97
N LEU A 141 -13.60 7.56 7.21
CA LEU A 141 -14.28 6.40 6.63
C LEU A 141 -15.62 6.18 7.33
N ASN A 142 -16.63 5.79 6.57
CA ASN A 142 -17.94 5.39 7.09
C ASN A 142 -18.19 3.90 6.82
N ASN A 143 -19.38 3.42 7.16
CA ASN A 143 -19.77 2.00 7.06
C ASN A 143 -19.60 1.39 5.66
N SER A 144 -19.51 2.19 4.58
CA SER A 144 -19.32 1.69 3.22
C SER A 144 -18.01 0.88 3.03
N ILE A 145 -17.01 1.11 3.89
CA ILE A 145 -15.73 0.39 3.83
C ILE A 145 -15.85 -1.12 4.07
N LEU A 146 -16.87 -1.55 4.84
CA LEU A 146 -17.07 -2.95 5.23
C LEU A 146 -17.21 -3.87 4.01
N SER A 147 -17.91 -3.41 2.97
CA SER A 147 -18.13 -4.18 1.74
C SER A 147 -16.83 -4.54 1.00
N SER A 148 -15.81 -3.69 1.08
CA SER A 148 -14.52 -3.91 0.40
C SER A 148 -13.53 -4.72 1.24
N LEU A 149 -13.76 -4.88 2.55
CA LEU A 149 -12.87 -5.58 3.46
C LEU A 149 -12.93 -7.10 3.31
N ALA A 150 -14.07 -7.67 2.90
CA ALA A 150 -14.30 -9.13 2.82
C ALA A 150 -13.22 -9.93 2.07
N SER A 151 -12.53 -9.28 1.13
CA SER A 151 -11.55 -9.91 0.25
C SER A 151 -10.13 -9.95 0.81
N LEU A 152 -9.86 -9.31 1.95
CA LEU A 152 -8.52 -9.19 2.54
C LEU A 152 -8.23 -10.32 3.54
N SER A 153 -8.34 -11.55 3.06
CA SER A 153 -8.33 -12.77 3.91
C SER A 153 -7.04 -13.01 4.69
N SER A 154 -5.93 -12.35 4.35
CA SER A 154 -4.65 -12.44 5.06
C SER A 154 -4.55 -11.52 6.29
N LEU A 155 -5.50 -10.60 6.48
CA LEU A 155 -5.46 -9.64 7.57
C LEU A 155 -5.59 -10.32 8.94
N LYS A 156 -4.67 -9.95 9.83
CA LYS A 156 -4.65 -10.34 11.25
C LYS A 156 -5.01 -9.17 12.16
N VAL A 157 -4.66 -7.95 11.74
CA VAL A 157 -4.94 -6.72 12.48
C VAL A 157 -5.58 -5.70 11.54
N LEU A 158 -6.77 -5.23 11.91
CA LEU A 158 -7.47 -4.14 11.24
C LEU A 158 -7.80 -3.04 12.25
N ASN A 159 -7.21 -1.87 12.05
CA ASN A 159 -7.49 -0.70 12.87
C ASN A 159 -8.33 0.32 12.08
N LEU A 160 -9.55 0.55 12.55
CA LEU A 160 -10.51 1.52 12.04
C LEU A 160 -10.88 2.56 13.11
N ALA A 161 -10.08 2.68 14.17
CA ALA A 161 -10.35 3.61 15.26
C ALA A 161 -10.40 5.06 14.78
N SER A 162 -11.20 5.90 15.45
CA SER A 162 -11.33 7.33 15.12
C SER A 162 -11.71 7.58 13.66
N ASN A 163 -12.80 6.95 13.20
CA ASN A 163 -13.41 7.18 11.89
C ASN A 163 -14.86 7.72 12.06
N GLN A 164 -15.66 7.71 11.00
CA GLN A 164 -17.05 8.15 10.98
C GLN A 164 -18.01 6.95 10.85
N MET A 165 -17.66 5.82 11.47
CA MET A 165 -18.54 4.65 11.50
C MET A 165 -19.64 4.89 12.54
N GLU A 166 -20.88 4.57 12.20
CA GLU A 166 -22.02 4.91 13.06
C GLU A 166 -23.17 3.90 12.97
N GLY A 167 -24.01 3.89 14.02
CA GLY A 167 -25.23 3.12 14.06
C GLY A 167 -24.98 1.61 14.13
N SER A 168 -25.82 0.85 13.43
CA SER A 168 -25.73 -0.62 13.39
C SER A 168 -24.84 -1.07 12.23
N LEU A 169 -23.72 -1.72 12.55
CA LEU A 169 -22.80 -2.24 11.54
C LEU A 169 -23.25 -3.61 11.06
N HIS A 170 -23.61 -3.72 9.79
CA HIS A 170 -23.80 -5.01 9.12
C HIS A 170 -22.43 -5.57 8.76
N ILE A 171 -22.02 -6.67 9.41
CA ILE A 171 -20.64 -7.17 9.36
C ILE A 171 -20.47 -8.60 8.79
N PRO A 172 -21.35 -9.16 7.91
CA PRO A 172 -21.07 -10.47 7.30
C PRO A 172 -19.72 -10.51 6.59
N GLU A 173 -19.26 -9.38 6.05
CA GLU A 173 -17.96 -9.23 5.40
C GLU A 173 -16.79 -9.38 6.36
N LEU A 174 -16.93 -9.00 7.64
CA LEU A 174 -15.87 -9.19 8.63
C LEU A 174 -15.70 -10.67 8.99
N PHE A 175 -16.77 -11.48 8.88
CA PHE A 175 -16.66 -12.93 9.06
C PHE A 175 -15.87 -13.62 7.94
N ALA A 176 -15.66 -12.96 6.78
CA ALA A 176 -14.80 -13.49 5.73
C ALA A 176 -13.30 -13.34 6.04
N LEU A 177 -12.95 -12.49 7.02
CA LEU A 177 -11.58 -12.26 7.47
C LEU A 177 -11.16 -13.35 8.46
N ASN A 178 -11.03 -14.59 7.99
CA ASN A 178 -10.82 -15.78 8.83
C ASN A 178 -9.54 -15.73 9.70
N GLU A 179 -8.54 -14.96 9.30
CA GLU A 179 -7.27 -14.81 10.02
C GLU A 179 -7.25 -13.62 10.99
N LEU A 180 -8.34 -12.83 11.07
CA LEU A 180 -8.40 -11.61 11.86
C LEU A 180 -8.39 -11.93 13.35
N LYS A 181 -7.45 -11.31 14.07
CA LYS A 181 -7.23 -11.48 15.51
C LYS A 181 -7.56 -10.23 16.29
N GLU A 182 -7.41 -9.07 15.65
CA GLU A 182 -7.61 -7.77 16.26
C GLU A 182 -8.38 -6.86 15.32
N LEU A 183 -9.50 -6.34 15.84
CA LEU A 183 -10.32 -5.33 15.20
C LEU A 183 -10.51 -4.18 16.18
N ASP A 184 -9.97 -3.01 15.84
CA ASP A 184 -10.19 -1.80 16.62
C ASP A 184 -11.19 -0.88 15.92
N LEU A 185 -12.33 -0.65 16.58
CA LEU A 185 -13.39 0.27 16.17
C LEU A 185 -13.59 1.42 17.18
N SER A 186 -12.67 1.59 18.12
CA SER A 186 -12.74 2.61 19.16
C SER A 186 -12.86 4.02 18.58
N TYR A 187 -13.47 4.94 19.34
CA TYR A 187 -13.68 6.32 18.88
C TYR A 187 -14.50 6.44 17.57
N ASN A 188 -15.38 5.48 17.30
CA ASN A 188 -16.48 5.60 16.34
C ASN A 188 -17.82 5.71 17.11
N ASN A 189 -18.93 5.92 16.38
CA ASN A 189 -20.27 6.01 16.94
C ASN A 189 -21.09 4.71 16.71
N VAL A 190 -20.44 3.55 16.85
CA VAL A 190 -21.04 2.22 16.62
C VAL A 190 -21.94 1.85 17.79
N GLU A 191 -23.21 1.60 17.50
CA GLU A 191 -24.24 1.27 18.50
C GLU A 191 -24.47 -0.23 18.63
N SER A 192 -24.43 -0.96 17.51
CA SER A 192 -24.64 -2.42 17.51
C SER A 192 -23.98 -3.12 16.32
N PHE A 193 -23.84 -4.44 16.42
CA PHE A 193 -23.37 -5.30 15.34
C PHE A 193 -24.51 -6.20 14.84
N MET A 194 -24.71 -6.23 13.52
CA MET A 194 -25.67 -7.10 12.85
C MET A 194 -24.91 -8.21 12.13
N ALA A 195 -25.02 -9.42 12.67
CA ALA A 195 -24.56 -10.64 12.00
C ALA A 195 -25.60 -11.10 10.95
N PRO A 196 -25.18 -11.85 9.92
CA PRO A 196 -26.12 -12.48 9.00
C PRO A 196 -27.08 -13.42 9.76
N LYS A 197 -28.36 -13.43 9.38
CA LYS A 197 -29.37 -14.33 9.98
C LYS A 197 -28.94 -15.79 9.81
N GLY A 198 -28.92 -16.57 10.91
CA GLY A 198 -28.62 -18.01 10.91
C GLY A 198 -27.25 -18.41 11.49
N ILE A 199 -26.57 -17.51 12.20
CA ILE A 199 -25.48 -17.86 13.12
C ILE A 199 -26.09 -17.97 14.51
N ASP A 200 -26.66 -19.14 14.80
CA ASP A 200 -27.20 -19.55 16.09
C ASP A 200 -26.18 -20.47 16.78
#